data_AF-A0A316KAW6-F1
#
_entry.id   AF-A0A316KAW6-F1
#
_cell.length_a   1.000
_cell.length_b   1.000
_cell.length_c   1.000
_cell.angle_alpha   90.00
_cell.angle_beta   90.00
_cell.angle_gamma   90.00
#
_symmetry.space_group_name_H-M   'P 1'
#
loop_
_entity.id
_entity.type
_entity.pdbx_description
1 polymer ?
#
loop_
_entity_poly.entity_id
_entity_poly.type
_entity_poly.pdbx_seq_one_letter_code
_entity_poly.pdbx_strand_id
1 'polypeptide(L)'
;MLSKIHCALVLCTLLFCALFSNAQTTVYSEDFNAGFGGWTAVDVTDATDVWANVGGAMEINGFGGTDDLDWLISPAINMDAQSGEYFFFDYLDNFSGALMELLYSTDYTGGGTVGDVNAATWTSLPLVILDIDNISCHPSILQRHPAIDVSAILGTNVYFAFKYTGLSGTSKDYTIDNVHIEAEYYTGTGSLNCAALKTELYQRIKDTPDLIRYTSSSLYDVWDAYHHTDTRLNDAGTQTIVWDMFTDIPNATGEFEFDHCNNRDNGSCPGGEGQCYNREHTFPRSWWGGGTALSDTINVDLHHLFPSDRSLNSAKSNYPPGEVTTASTTGSNGFLIGTNGAYPCASMSYFEPIDEYKGDYARAMFYIATRYQHQMAAWETINARGDCAMSGDPFLGYETWLIDVLLQWHANDPVSQKEIDRNNAVHAIQGNRNPYIDVPNFVNLIWGDETGAPCNLIPLPITLITFDVQPNGSTVDISWATASEYRNDYFLLQRSTDLDNWKTLTQIPGQMNSEYLLYYSFTDASPVRGWNYYRLCQVDVDGTRHYSDIKSATIGSNLNLYPNPCQNELHLNNNGEFKVFDMMGSDVTNLVEASSHKHEMVLEVSKLSQGQYLIQFEGIMERFTKINQ
;
A
#
# COMPACT_ATOMS: atom_id res chain seq x y z
N MET A 1 -33.10 -5.84 -62.14
CA MET A 1 -31.81 -5.55 -61.47
C MET A 1 -32.15 -4.69 -60.27
N LEU A 2 -32.52 -5.28 -59.13
CA LEU A 2 -31.62 -5.88 -58.13
C LEU A 2 -30.63 -4.83 -57.64
N SER A 3 -30.95 -4.20 -56.51
CA SER A 3 -30.45 -4.58 -55.19
C SER A 3 -28.99 -4.20 -55.00
N LYS A 4 -28.76 -3.16 -54.19
CA LYS A 4 -27.58 -2.88 -53.36
C LYS A 4 -27.57 -1.37 -53.13
N ILE A 5 -28.07 -0.94 -51.96
CA ILE A 5 -27.69 0.26 -51.16
C ILE A 5 -28.63 0.33 -49.92
N HIS A 6 -29.08 -0.82 -49.40
CA HIS A 6 -29.78 -0.95 -48.11
C HIS A 6 -29.27 -2.23 -47.42
N CYS A 7 -28.00 -2.22 -47.01
CA CYS A 7 -27.36 -3.18 -46.10
C CYS A 7 -25.90 -2.76 -45.87
N ALA A 8 -25.70 -1.68 -45.11
CA ALA A 8 -24.43 -1.35 -44.47
C ALA A 8 -24.62 -0.54 -43.16
N LEU A 9 -25.85 -0.53 -42.65
CA LEU A 9 -26.21 -0.19 -41.28
C LEU A 9 -26.91 -1.46 -40.78
N VAL A 10 -26.53 -1.99 -39.61
CA VAL A 10 -27.03 -3.26 -39.04
C VAL A 10 -26.34 -4.52 -39.60
N LEU A 11 -25.01 -4.63 -39.44
CA LEU A 11 -24.31 -5.89 -39.08
C LEU A 11 -22.82 -5.60 -38.76
N CYS A 12 -22.60 -4.83 -37.69
CA CYS A 12 -21.43 -4.98 -36.85
C CYS A 12 -22.00 -5.12 -35.42
N THR A 13 -22.84 -6.12 -35.17
CA THR A 13 -22.46 -7.29 -34.35
C THR A 13 -21.43 -6.89 -33.29
N LEU A 14 -21.92 -6.41 -32.16
CA LEU A 14 -22.22 -7.30 -31.03
C LEU A 14 -20.95 -8.04 -30.57
N LEU A 15 -19.94 -7.28 -30.13
CA LEU A 15 -18.94 -7.78 -29.17
C LEU A 15 -18.17 -6.63 -28.47
N PHE A 16 -18.82 -5.51 -28.16
CA PHE A 16 -18.29 -4.49 -27.23
C PHE A 16 -19.47 -3.80 -26.55
N CYS A 17 -20.27 -4.63 -25.87
CA CYS A 17 -21.21 -4.16 -24.86
C CYS A 17 -21.07 -5.12 -23.68
N ALA A 18 -19.83 -5.26 -23.19
CA ALA A 18 -19.67 -5.53 -21.78
C ALA A 18 -20.06 -4.20 -21.11
N LEU A 19 -21.30 -4.15 -20.64
CA LEU A 19 -21.71 -3.19 -19.63
C LEU A 19 -20.76 -3.44 -18.44
N PHE A 20 -19.64 -2.74 -18.38
CA PHE A 20 -18.94 -2.56 -17.12
C PHE A 20 -19.85 -1.67 -16.29
N SER A 21 -20.76 -2.28 -15.53
CA SER A 21 -21.35 -1.60 -14.39
C SER A 21 -20.21 -1.43 -13.38
N ASN A 22 -19.54 -0.28 -13.45
CA ASN A 22 -18.44 0.14 -12.57
C ASN A 22 -18.94 0.50 -11.16
N ALA A 23 -19.90 -0.25 -10.64
CA ALA A 23 -20.32 -0.10 -9.26
C ALA A 23 -19.35 -0.91 -8.39
N GLN A 24 -18.87 -0.29 -7.32
CA GLN A 24 -18.19 -0.98 -6.24
C GLN A 24 -18.99 -2.22 -5.83
N THR A 25 -18.32 -3.37 -5.69
CA THR A 25 -19.02 -4.63 -5.45
C THR A 25 -19.41 -4.72 -3.98
N THR A 26 -20.70 -4.56 -3.70
CA THR A 26 -21.27 -4.73 -2.35
C THR A 26 -21.42 -6.21 -2.02
N VAL A 27 -20.79 -6.64 -0.93
CA VAL A 27 -20.93 -7.98 -0.34
C VAL A 27 -22.21 -8.07 0.49
N TYR A 28 -22.49 -7.04 1.28
CA TYR A 28 -23.68 -6.93 2.13
C TYR A 28 -24.05 -5.45 2.36
N SER A 29 -25.33 -5.15 2.57
CA SER A 29 -25.80 -3.81 2.92
C SER A 29 -27.12 -3.86 3.69
N GLU A 30 -27.28 -2.98 4.67
CA GLU A 30 -28.48 -2.75 5.44
C GLU A 30 -28.62 -1.24 5.75
N ASP A 31 -29.77 -0.65 5.39
CA ASP A 31 -30.07 0.77 5.59
C ASP A 31 -31.12 1.03 6.69
N PHE A 32 -31.62 -0.04 7.33
CA PHE A 32 -32.59 -0.06 8.42
C PHE A 32 -33.92 0.68 8.16
N ASN A 33 -34.15 1.20 6.95
CA ASN A 33 -35.39 1.87 6.56
C ASN A 33 -36.61 0.93 6.60
N ALA A 34 -36.34 -0.38 6.50
CA ALA A 34 -37.34 -1.45 6.57
C ALA A 34 -37.40 -2.15 7.95
N GLY A 35 -36.85 -1.55 9.00
CA GLY A 35 -36.75 -2.15 10.33
C GLY A 35 -35.40 -2.85 10.52
N PHE A 36 -35.39 -4.01 11.18
CA PHE A 36 -34.15 -4.72 11.52
C PHE A 36 -33.43 -5.37 10.33
N GLY A 37 -34.08 -5.57 9.17
CA GLY A 37 -33.36 -6.07 7.98
C GLY A 37 -32.75 -7.48 8.09
N GLY A 38 -33.09 -8.24 9.14
CA GLY A 38 -32.47 -9.54 9.45
C GLY A 38 -31.45 -9.49 10.59
N TRP A 39 -31.13 -8.30 11.10
CA TRP A 39 -30.40 -8.12 12.35
C TRP A 39 -31.25 -8.54 13.54
N THR A 40 -30.58 -8.91 14.63
CA THR A 40 -31.20 -9.37 15.87
C THR A 40 -30.67 -8.57 17.05
N ALA A 41 -31.58 -7.96 17.82
CA ALA A 41 -31.26 -7.41 19.14
C ALA A 41 -31.30 -8.53 20.19
N VAL A 42 -30.25 -8.63 21.01
CA VAL A 42 -30.16 -9.56 22.15
C VAL A 42 -29.89 -8.76 23.41
N ASP A 43 -30.85 -8.83 24.33
CA ASP A 43 -30.78 -8.27 25.68
C ASP A 43 -30.15 -9.25 26.66
N VAL A 44 -29.11 -8.82 27.39
CA VAL A 44 -28.41 -9.66 28.38
C VAL A 44 -28.74 -9.28 29.83
N THR A 45 -28.96 -8.01 30.16
CA THR A 45 -29.05 -7.54 31.56
C THR A 45 -30.32 -6.77 31.90
N ASP A 46 -30.96 -6.06 30.97
CA ASP A 46 -32.20 -5.30 31.21
C ASP A 46 -33.14 -5.26 29.99
N ALA A 47 -34.35 -5.78 30.16
CA ALA A 47 -35.34 -5.92 29.08
C ALA A 47 -36.03 -4.62 28.68
N THR A 48 -35.67 -3.48 29.28
CA THR A 48 -36.27 -2.18 28.97
C THR A 48 -35.51 -1.38 27.93
N ASP A 49 -34.19 -1.56 27.80
CA ASP A 49 -33.29 -0.63 27.11
C ASP A 49 -32.50 -1.32 26.00
N VAL A 50 -33.23 -1.96 25.08
CA VAL A 50 -32.69 -2.77 23.98
C VAL A 50 -32.56 -1.98 22.69
N TRP A 51 -31.65 -2.40 21.80
CA TRP A 51 -31.55 -1.86 20.43
C TRP A 51 -32.92 -1.86 19.75
N ALA A 52 -33.33 -0.71 19.22
CA ALA A 52 -34.62 -0.51 18.58
C ALA A 52 -34.48 0.23 17.25
N ASN A 53 -35.35 -0.10 16.29
CA ASN A 53 -35.41 0.67 15.05
C ASN A 53 -36.27 1.93 15.26
N VAL A 54 -35.65 3.10 15.12
CA VAL A 54 -36.28 4.40 15.29
C VAL A 54 -36.00 5.24 14.04
N GLY A 55 -37.07 5.61 13.33
CA GLY A 55 -36.93 6.51 12.18
C GLY A 55 -36.14 5.97 10.99
N GLY A 56 -35.89 4.65 10.94
CA GLY A 56 -35.06 4.03 9.91
C GLY A 56 -33.61 3.79 10.31
N ALA A 57 -33.22 4.05 11.56
CA ALA A 57 -31.90 3.73 12.10
C ALA A 57 -32.02 2.88 13.38
N MET A 58 -30.93 2.26 13.81
CA MET A 58 -30.87 1.49 15.06
C MET A 58 -30.40 2.37 16.21
N GLU A 59 -31.21 2.50 17.26
CA GLU A 59 -30.93 3.34 18.43
C GLU A 59 -30.87 2.50 19.71
N ILE A 60 -30.00 2.91 20.64
CA ILE A 60 -29.95 2.39 22.02
C ILE A 60 -29.58 3.51 23.01
N ASN A 61 -30.16 3.46 24.20
CA ASN A 61 -29.91 4.39 25.31
C ASN A 61 -30.08 3.60 26.62
N GLY A 62 -29.06 3.63 27.47
CA GLY A 62 -29.07 2.96 28.79
C GLY A 62 -29.11 3.92 29.99
N PHE A 63 -29.62 5.13 29.80
CA PHE A 63 -29.65 6.17 30.85
C PHE A 63 -30.92 6.06 31.70
N GLY A 64 -30.73 5.96 33.02
CA GLY A 64 -31.85 5.88 33.98
C GLY A 64 -32.42 4.47 34.18
N GLY A 65 -31.87 3.46 33.50
CA GLY A 65 -32.13 2.03 33.66
C GLY A 65 -31.16 1.35 34.64
N THR A 66 -31.04 0.01 34.55
CA THR A 66 -29.98 -0.72 35.24
C THR A 66 -28.67 -0.70 34.44
N ASP A 67 -27.69 -1.54 34.75
CA ASP A 67 -26.48 -1.61 33.92
C ASP A 67 -26.81 -2.49 32.70
N ASP A 68 -26.58 -1.94 31.50
CA ASP A 68 -27.05 -2.50 30.23
C ASP A 68 -25.92 -3.18 29.47
N LEU A 69 -26.22 -4.34 28.89
CA LEU A 69 -25.33 -5.12 28.06
C LEU A 69 -26.16 -5.72 26.92
N ASP A 70 -26.10 -5.07 25.76
CA ASP A 70 -26.99 -5.36 24.65
C ASP A 70 -26.21 -5.54 23.36
N TRP A 71 -26.70 -6.45 22.52
CA TRP A 71 -26.05 -6.80 21.27
C TRP A 71 -27.00 -6.56 20.11
N LEU A 72 -26.49 -5.96 19.05
CA LEU A 72 -27.14 -5.89 17.74
C LEU A 72 -26.30 -6.72 16.77
N ILE A 73 -26.83 -7.87 16.33
CA ILE A 73 -26.08 -8.89 15.59
C ILE A 73 -26.62 -9.02 14.17
N SER A 74 -25.74 -9.03 13.18
CA SER A 74 -26.07 -9.15 11.75
C SER A 74 -26.70 -10.51 11.43
N PRO A 75 -27.34 -10.66 10.25
CA PRO A 75 -27.56 -11.99 9.68
C PRO A 75 -26.21 -12.65 9.31
N ALA A 76 -26.25 -13.92 8.88
CA ALA A 76 -25.08 -14.61 8.35
C ALA A 76 -24.62 -13.98 7.03
N ILE A 77 -23.35 -13.62 6.95
CA ILE A 77 -22.72 -13.03 5.77
C ILE A 77 -21.66 -13.99 5.23
N ASN A 78 -21.62 -14.15 3.90
CA ASN A 78 -20.63 -14.98 3.23
C ASN A 78 -19.41 -14.13 2.85
N MET A 79 -18.37 -14.18 3.68
CA MET A 79 -17.10 -13.48 3.45
C MET A 79 -16.18 -14.20 2.46
N ASP A 80 -16.51 -15.45 2.07
CA ASP A 80 -15.77 -16.17 1.02
C ASP A 80 -16.29 -15.84 -0.40
N ALA A 81 -17.30 -14.97 -0.51
CA ALA A 81 -17.91 -14.62 -1.80
C ALA A 81 -17.03 -13.69 -2.63
N GLN A 82 -16.21 -12.87 -1.97
CA GLN A 82 -15.30 -11.90 -2.57
C GLN A 82 -13.95 -11.98 -1.85
N SER A 83 -13.09 -10.99 -2.06
CA SER A 83 -11.86 -10.80 -1.30
C SER A 83 -11.59 -9.31 -1.14
N GLY A 84 -10.76 -8.94 -0.15
CA GLY A 84 -10.35 -7.54 0.06
C GLY A 84 -11.46 -6.69 0.68
N GLU A 85 -12.24 -7.27 1.58
CA GLU A 85 -13.44 -6.66 2.13
C GLU A 85 -13.18 -5.56 3.15
N TYR A 86 -13.99 -4.50 3.08
CA TYR A 86 -14.05 -3.42 4.08
C TYR A 86 -15.47 -3.27 4.63
N PHE A 87 -15.58 -3.04 5.93
CA PHE A 87 -16.83 -2.81 6.66
C PHE A 87 -17.04 -1.32 6.94
N PHE A 88 -18.27 -0.86 6.74
CA PHE A 88 -18.69 0.53 6.85
C PHE A 88 -20.02 0.64 7.60
N PHE A 89 -20.19 1.74 8.32
CA PHE A 89 -21.45 2.11 8.96
C PHE A 89 -21.45 3.59 9.31
N ASP A 90 -22.65 4.15 9.45
CA ASP A 90 -22.87 5.47 10.00
C ASP A 90 -23.22 5.35 11.49
N TYR A 91 -22.79 6.33 12.29
CA TYR A 91 -23.06 6.36 13.71
C TYR A 91 -23.24 7.78 14.26
N LEU A 92 -23.99 7.90 15.35
CA LEU A 92 -24.02 9.08 16.20
C LEU A 92 -23.86 8.61 17.64
N ASP A 93 -23.05 9.32 18.43
CA ASP A 93 -23.04 9.16 19.87
C ASP A 93 -23.38 10.47 20.58
N ASN A 94 -24.11 10.38 21.69
CA ASN A 94 -24.40 11.52 22.55
C ASN A 94 -24.14 11.13 24.01
N PHE A 95 -23.84 12.13 24.84
CA PHE A 95 -23.53 12.00 26.26
C PHE A 95 -22.21 11.26 26.56
N SER A 96 -21.83 11.26 27.84
CA SER A 96 -20.65 10.57 28.35
C SER A 96 -20.99 9.13 28.77
N GLY A 97 -20.10 8.18 28.49
CA GLY A 97 -20.32 6.76 28.77
C GLY A 97 -19.27 5.88 28.09
N ALA A 98 -19.44 4.55 28.20
CA ALA A 98 -18.53 3.60 27.57
C ALA A 98 -18.72 3.58 26.05
N LEU A 99 -17.62 3.38 25.32
CA LEU A 99 -17.67 3.24 23.88
C LEU A 99 -18.25 1.87 23.49
N MET A 100 -19.07 1.88 22.44
CA MET A 100 -19.55 0.65 21.81
C MET A 100 -18.38 -0.17 21.23
N GLU A 101 -18.51 -1.48 21.21
CA GLU A 101 -17.55 -2.40 20.58
C GLU A 101 -18.14 -2.98 19.28
N LEU A 102 -17.29 -3.17 18.26
CA LEU A 102 -17.64 -3.93 17.05
C LEU A 102 -16.90 -5.27 17.10
N LEU A 103 -17.63 -6.37 16.94
CA LEU A 103 -17.10 -7.72 17.01
C LEU A 103 -17.53 -8.53 15.80
N TYR A 104 -16.84 -9.65 15.57
CA TYR A 104 -17.31 -10.69 14.66
C TYR A 104 -17.21 -12.09 15.28
N SER A 105 -18.00 -13.01 14.73
CA SER A 105 -17.99 -14.44 15.08
C SER A 105 -18.13 -15.30 13.83
N THR A 106 -17.41 -16.43 13.83
CA THR A 106 -17.46 -17.46 12.78
C THR A 106 -18.13 -18.76 13.25
N ASP A 107 -18.48 -18.84 14.53
CA ASP A 107 -19.11 -20.01 15.18
C ASP A 107 -20.48 -19.71 15.81
N TYR A 108 -20.93 -18.44 15.80
CA TYR A 108 -22.30 -18.08 16.15
C TYR A 108 -23.31 -18.71 15.18
N THR A 109 -24.44 -19.17 15.72
CA THR A 109 -25.41 -19.98 14.97
C THR A 109 -26.71 -19.25 14.64
N GLY A 110 -26.81 -17.95 14.96
CA GLY A 110 -27.98 -17.12 14.63
C GLY A 110 -29.20 -17.32 15.54
N GLY A 111 -29.03 -17.95 16.71
CA GLY A 111 -30.16 -18.29 17.60
C GLY A 111 -30.83 -17.10 18.30
N GLY A 112 -30.14 -15.96 18.42
CA GLY A 112 -30.70 -14.70 18.90
C GLY A 112 -31.00 -14.65 20.40
N THR A 113 -30.45 -15.59 21.19
CA THR A 113 -30.61 -15.62 22.64
C THR A 113 -29.29 -15.35 23.37
N VAL A 114 -29.38 -14.94 24.64
CA VAL A 114 -28.21 -14.82 25.54
C VAL A 114 -27.41 -16.13 25.61
N GLY A 115 -28.09 -17.28 25.57
CA GLY A 115 -27.43 -18.58 25.55
C GLY A 115 -26.58 -18.79 24.30
N ASP A 116 -27.06 -18.32 23.14
CA ASP A 116 -26.35 -18.45 21.87
C ASP A 116 -25.16 -17.49 21.79
N VAL A 117 -25.34 -16.24 22.25
CA VAL A 117 -24.27 -15.24 22.31
C VAL A 117 -23.12 -15.74 23.20
N ASN A 118 -23.44 -16.32 24.35
CA ASN A 118 -22.45 -16.86 25.29
C ASN A 118 -21.81 -18.18 24.82
N ALA A 119 -22.44 -18.91 23.90
CA ALA A 119 -21.90 -20.15 23.35
C ALA A 119 -20.91 -19.92 22.20
N ALA A 120 -20.95 -18.75 21.58
CA ALA A 120 -20.09 -18.38 20.46
C ALA A 120 -18.82 -17.65 20.92
N THR A 121 -17.81 -17.69 20.05
CA THR A 121 -16.57 -16.94 20.21
C THR A 121 -16.68 -15.62 19.46
N TRP A 122 -16.44 -14.51 20.16
CA TRP A 122 -16.45 -13.16 19.59
C TRP A 122 -15.06 -12.55 19.58
N THR A 123 -14.66 -12.03 18.44
CA THR A 123 -13.37 -11.35 18.24
C THR A 123 -13.63 -9.87 17.97
N SER A 124 -13.01 -8.99 18.75
CA SER A 124 -13.14 -7.54 18.57
C SER A 124 -12.43 -7.08 17.30
N LEU A 125 -13.07 -6.18 16.55
CA LEU A 125 -12.47 -5.46 15.43
C LEU A 125 -11.85 -4.15 15.93
N PRO A 126 -10.81 -3.64 15.24
CA PRO A 126 -10.26 -2.34 15.56
C PRO A 126 -11.34 -1.28 15.29
N LEU A 127 -11.87 -0.71 16.36
CA LEU A 127 -12.90 0.32 16.28
C LEU A 127 -12.36 1.62 16.88
N VAL A 128 -12.32 2.66 16.05
CA VAL A 128 -11.95 4.02 16.46
C VAL A 128 -13.21 4.87 16.39
N ILE A 129 -14.04 4.77 17.43
CA ILE A 129 -15.15 5.70 17.60
C ILE A 129 -14.55 7.04 18.06
N LEU A 130 -14.68 8.08 17.24
CA LEU A 130 -14.53 9.45 17.75
C LEU A 130 -15.69 9.68 18.73
N ASP A 131 -15.36 10.06 19.96
CA ASP A 131 -16.32 10.48 20.98
C ASP A 131 -16.88 11.86 20.57
N ILE A 132 -17.94 11.88 19.76
CA ILE A 132 -18.46 13.07 19.08
C ILE A 132 -19.02 14.05 20.12
N ASP A 133 -19.68 13.55 21.16
CA ASP A 133 -20.22 14.35 22.28
C ASP A 133 -19.15 15.22 22.95
N ASN A 134 -17.91 14.75 22.98
CA ASN A 134 -16.80 15.46 23.60
C ASN A 134 -16.13 16.49 22.66
N ILE A 135 -16.61 16.65 21.43
CA ILE A 135 -16.13 17.63 20.46
C ILE A 135 -17.10 18.82 20.43
N SER A 136 -16.74 19.93 21.10
CA SER A 136 -17.68 21.01 21.46
C SER A 136 -18.36 21.77 20.30
N CYS A 137 -17.93 21.57 19.05
CA CYS A 137 -18.50 22.20 17.87
C CYS A 137 -19.17 21.21 16.91
N HIS A 138 -19.24 19.93 17.28
CA HIS A 138 -19.75 18.90 16.43
C HIS A 138 -21.29 18.91 16.41
N PRO A 139 -21.94 18.96 15.24
CA PRO A 139 -23.39 18.85 15.17
C PRO A 139 -23.86 17.43 15.54
N SER A 140 -25.02 17.32 16.20
CA SER A 140 -25.74 16.06 16.47
C SER A 140 -26.31 15.44 15.18
N ILE A 141 -25.44 15.07 14.25
CA ILE A 141 -25.76 14.43 12.96
C ILE A 141 -25.00 13.10 12.85
N LEU A 142 -25.60 12.13 12.14
CA LEU A 142 -24.94 10.88 11.80
C LEU A 142 -23.58 11.16 11.12
N GLN A 143 -22.55 10.55 11.69
CA GLN A 143 -21.20 10.50 11.17
C GLN A 143 -21.02 9.23 10.37
N ARG A 144 -20.05 9.23 9.47
CA ARG A 144 -19.60 8.01 8.83
C ARG A 144 -18.32 7.51 9.46
N HIS A 145 -18.30 6.26 9.90
CA HIS A 145 -17.11 5.65 10.46
C HIS A 145 -16.07 5.39 9.36
N PRO A 146 -14.76 5.57 9.62
CA PRO A 146 -13.71 5.15 8.68
C PRO A 146 -13.82 3.68 8.27
N ALA A 147 -13.35 3.34 7.06
CA ALA A 147 -13.38 1.94 6.58
C ALA A 147 -12.62 1.00 7.54
N ILE A 148 -13.22 -0.13 7.90
CA ILE A 148 -12.57 -1.16 8.72
C ILE A 148 -12.17 -2.32 7.81
N ASP A 149 -10.88 -2.64 7.74
CA ASP A 149 -10.39 -3.80 6.99
C ASP A 149 -10.87 -5.10 7.66
N VAL A 150 -11.68 -5.86 6.93
CA VAL A 150 -12.23 -7.16 7.36
C VAL A 150 -11.84 -8.29 6.40
N SER A 151 -10.90 -8.03 5.49
CA SER A 151 -10.48 -8.94 4.42
C SER A 151 -9.84 -10.24 4.92
N ALA A 152 -9.32 -10.25 6.15
CA ALA A 152 -8.73 -11.43 6.79
C ALA A 152 -9.78 -12.39 7.37
N ILE A 153 -11.07 -12.00 7.42
CA ILE A 153 -12.14 -12.79 8.01
C ILE A 153 -12.71 -13.72 6.93
N LEU A 154 -12.56 -15.03 7.14
CA LEU A 154 -13.01 -16.06 6.20
C LEU A 154 -14.22 -16.82 6.75
N GLY A 155 -15.08 -17.27 5.85
CA GLY A 155 -16.21 -18.16 6.15
C GLY A 155 -17.50 -17.79 5.44
N THR A 156 -18.34 -18.81 5.22
CA THR A 156 -19.65 -18.64 4.59
C THR A 156 -20.75 -18.15 5.52
N ASN A 157 -20.51 -18.17 6.84
CA ASN A 157 -21.46 -17.76 7.89
C ASN A 157 -20.74 -16.93 8.95
N VAL A 158 -20.35 -15.72 8.57
CA VAL A 158 -19.74 -14.73 9.48
C VAL A 158 -20.83 -13.80 9.99
N TYR A 159 -20.76 -13.46 11.27
CA TYR A 159 -21.68 -12.53 11.92
C TYR A 159 -20.91 -11.36 12.51
N PHE A 160 -21.39 -10.14 12.31
CA PHE A 160 -20.87 -8.93 12.93
C PHE A 160 -21.83 -8.48 14.02
N ALA A 161 -21.30 -7.88 15.09
CA ALA A 161 -22.13 -7.42 16.20
C ALA A 161 -21.64 -6.09 16.77
N PHE A 162 -22.59 -5.19 16.99
CA PHE A 162 -22.42 -4.01 17.82
C PHE A 162 -22.79 -4.38 19.25
N LYS A 163 -21.81 -4.31 20.16
CA LYS A 163 -21.99 -4.59 21.58
C LYS A 163 -21.97 -3.29 22.35
N TYR A 164 -23.08 -3.03 23.04
CA TYR A 164 -23.29 -1.86 23.86
C TYR A 164 -23.06 -2.19 25.33
N THR A 165 -22.54 -1.23 26.10
CA THR A 165 -22.45 -1.33 27.55
C THR A 165 -22.84 0.01 28.16
N GLY A 166 -23.96 0.05 28.88
CA GLY A 166 -24.47 1.21 29.59
C GLY A 166 -24.34 1.04 31.10
N LEU A 167 -24.15 2.13 31.83
CA LEU A 167 -24.23 2.14 33.30
C LEU A 167 -25.37 3.04 33.72
N SER A 168 -26.15 2.62 34.71
CA SER A 168 -27.37 3.31 35.19
C SER A 168 -27.27 4.84 35.38
N GLY A 169 -26.08 5.39 35.68
CA GLY A 169 -25.85 6.84 35.81
C GLY A 169 -24.92 7.49 34.78
N THR A 170 -24.34 6.73 33.84
CA THR A 170 -23.40 7.22 32.83
C THR A 170 -23.43 6.30 31.60
N SER A 171 -24.29 6.64 30.64
CA SER A 171 -24.55 5.86 29.44
C SER A 171 -24.49 6.77 28.22
N LYS A 172 -23.90 6.25 27.14
CA LYS A 172 -23.92 6.88 25.82
C LYS A 172 -25.20 6.50 25.10
N ASP A 173 -25.76 7.44 24.37
CA ASP A 173 -26.81 7.15 23.40
C ASP A 173 -26.14 6.89 22.06
N TYR A 174 -26.49 5.77 21.42
CA TYR A 174 -25.96 5.42 20.11
C TYR A 174 -27.07 5.32 19.06
N THR A 175 -26.78 5.86 17.88
CA THR A 175 -27.53 5.60 16.65
C THR A 175 -26.58 4.94 15.65
N ILE A 176 -27.04 3.90 14.93
CA ILE A 176 -26.30 3.18 13.90
C ILE A 176 -27.15 3.10 12.64
N ASP A 177 -26.55 3.38 11.49
CA ASP A 177 -27.23 3.37 10.19
C ASP A 177 -26.30 2.92 9.04
N ASN A 178 -26.86 2.67 7.85
CA ASN A 178 -26.16 2.42 6.58
C ASN A 178 -24.98 1.43 6.68
N VAL A 179 -25.20 0.28 7.33
CA VAL A 179 -24.17 -0.76 7.48
C VAL A 179 -23.94 -1.45 6.15
N HIS A 180 -22.70 -1.54 5.69
CA HIS A 180 -22.38 -2.27 4.46
C HIS A 180 -20.96 -2.82 4.44
N ILE A 181 -20.75 -3.82 3.58
CA ILE A 181 -19.46 -4.46 3.31
C ILE A 181 -19.22 -4.41 1.81
N GLU A 182 -18.05 -3.95 1.41
CA GLU A 182 -17.64 -3.86 0.02
C GLU A 182 -16.39 -4.69 -0.24
N ALA A 183 -16.24 -5.23 -1.45
CA ALA A 183 -15.10 -6.06 -1.87
C ALA A 183 -13.88 -5.25 -2.38
N GLU A 184 -12.84 -5.94 -2.83
CA GLU A 184 -11.64 -5.33 -3.43
C GLU A 184 -11.96 -4.36 -4.57
N TYR A 185 -11.54 -3.10 -4.38
CA TYR A 185 -11.87 -1.96 -5.22
C TYR A 185 -11.20 -2.00 -6.61
N TYR A 186 -10.05 -2.68 -6.76
CA TYR A 186 -9.25 -2.67 -8.00
C TYR A 186 -9.28 -3.97 -8.81
N THR A 187 -10.23 -4.86 -8.53
CA THR A 187 -10.37 -6.15 -9.24
C THR A 187 -10.41 -5.96 -10.77
N GLY A 188 -9.54 -6.67 -11.50
CA GLY A 188 -9.49 -6.64 -12.97
C GLY A 188 -8.57 -5.58 -13.59
N THR A 189 -7.86 -4.79 -12.78
CA THR A 189 -6.88 -3.78 -13.26
C THR A 189 -5.49 -4.34 -13.56
N GLY A 190 -5.16 -5.54 -13.07
CA GLY A 190 -3.80 -6.08 -13.01
C GLY A 190 -3.06 -6.28 -14.34
N SER A 191 -3.75 -6.26 -15.48
CA SER A 191 -3.13 -6.34 -16.82
C SER A 191 -3.19 -5.04 -17.62
N LEU A 192 -3.71 -3.95 -17.03
CA LEU A 192 -3.90 -2.68 -17.72
C LEU A 192 -2.71 -1.75 -17.44
N ASN A 193 -2.39 -0.90 -18.40
CA ASN A 193 -1.42 0.20 -18.25
C ASN A 193 -1.88 1.41 -19.07
N CYS A 194 -1.18 2.53 -18.95
CA CYS A 194 -1.35 3.68 -19.82
C CYS A 194 -2.79 4.21 -19.84
N ALA A 195 -3.27 4.61 -21.03
CA ALA A 195 -4.63 5.08 -21.25
C ALA A 195 -5.68 4.06 -20.87
N ALA A 196 -5.41 2.77 -21.01
CA ALA A 196 -6.35 1.73 -20.63
C ALA A 196 -6.53 1.70 -19.10
N LEU A 197 -5.43 1.72 -18.34
CA LEU A 197 -5.48 1.76 -16.87
C LEU A 197 -6.09 3.07 -16.37
N LYS A 198 -5.62 4.22 -16.85
CA LYS A 198 -6.16 5.52 -16.41
C LYS A 198 -7.66 5.64 -16.70
N THR A 199 -8.11 5.16 -17.86
CA THR A 199 -9.54 5.18 -18.22
C THR A 199 -10.33 4.23 -17.33
N GLU A 200 -9.81 3.04 -17.02
CA GLU A 200 -10.46 2.10 -16.10
C GLU A 200 -10.59 2.70 -14.69
N LEU A 201 -9.51 3.28 -14.17
CA LEU A 201 -9.53 3.97 -12.88
C LEU A 201 -10.51 5.15 -12.89
N TYR A 202 -10.52 5.95 -13.96
CA TYR A 202 -11.51 7.03 -14.15
C TYR A 202 -12.95 6.49 -14.06
N GLN A 203 -13.27 5.36 -14.72
CA GLN A 203 -14.63 4.82 -14.67
C GLN A 203 -15.05 4.39 -13.25
N ARG A 204 -14.11 3.98 -12.41
CA ARG A 204 -14.37 3.59 -11.00
C ARG A 204 -14.55 4.79 -10.08
N ILE A 205 -13.72 5.82 -10.24
CA ILE A 205 -13.64 6.92 -9.27
C ILE A 205 -14.38 8.19 -9.68
N LYS A 206 -14.96 8.25 -10.89
CA LYS A 206 -15.65 9.45 -11.41
C LYS A 206 -16.87 9.83 -10.58
N ASP A 207 -17.62 8.84 -10.09
CA ASP A 207 -18.89 9.03 -9.41
C ASP A 207 -18.66 9.25 -7.91
N THR A 208 -19.48 10.10 -7.29
CA THR A 208 -19.53 10.30 -5.83
C THR A 208 -20.95 10.01 -5.39
N PRO A 209 -21.20 8.80 -4.85
CA PRO A 209 -22.51 8.43 -4.33
C PRO A 209 -22.99 9.39 -3.24
N ASP A 210 -22.08 9.81 -2.35
CA ASP A 210 -22.38 10.63 -1.18
C ASP A 210 -21.74 12.01 -1.26
N LEU A 211 -22.54 13.00 -1.63
CA LEU A 211 -22.10 14.39 -1.78
C LEU A 211 -22.25 15.16 -0.47
N ILE A 212 -21.12 15.45 0.17
CA ILE A 212 -21.05 16.37 1.30
C ILE A 212 -21.15 17.84 0.86
N ARG A 213 -21.51 18.73 1.78
CA ARG A 213 -21.54 20.17 1.53
C ARG A 213 -20.17 20.80 1.74
N TYR A 214 -19.91 21.91 1.04
CA TYR A 214 -18.69 22.69 1.32
C TYR A 214 -18.74 23.33 2.72
N THR A 215 -19.86 23.95 3.07
CA THR A 215 -20.18 24.44 4.43
C THR A 215 -21.69 24.33 4.65
N SER A 216 -22.09 23.85 5.83
CA SER A 216 -23.48 23.65 6.22
C SER A 216 -23.61 23.73 7.74
N SER A 217 -24.76 24.20 8.23
CA SER A 217 -25.07 24.24 9.67
C SER A 217 -26.08 23.18 10.09
N SER A 218 -26.48 22.31 9.16
CA SER A 218 -27.62 21.38 9.35
C SER A 218 -27.44 20.03 8.66
N LEU A 219 -26.33 19.83 7.97
CA LEU A 219 -25.99 18.64 7.18
C LEU A 219 -24.48 18.48 7.22
N TYR A 220 -24.00 17.26 7.03
CA TYR A 220 -22.58 16.93 6.99
C TYR A 220 -21.83 17.75 5.91
N ASP A 221 -20.70 18.33 6.30
CA ASP A 221 -19.86 19.15 5.43
C ASP A 221 -18.35 18.83 5.52
N VAL A 222 -17.53 19.58 4.79
CA VAL A 222 -16.07 19.40 4.76
C VAL A 222 -15.42 19.62 6.13
N TRP A 223 -15.95 20.49 6.98
CA TRP A 223 -15.41 20.69 8.32
C TRP A 223 -15.67 19.48 9.21
N ASP A 224 -16.84 18.87 9.09
CA ASP A 224 -17.17 17.63 9.79
C ASP A 224 -16.25 16.50 9.31
N ALA A 225 -15.96 16.42 8.00
CA ALA A 225 -15.08 15.42 7.42
C ALA A 225 -13.65 15.44 8.02
N TYR A 226 -13.09 16.63 8.27
CA TYR A 226 -11.73 16.77 8.79
C TYR A 226 -11.51 16.21 10.20
N HIS A 227 -12.57 15.97 10.97
CA HIS A 227 -12.45 15.24 12.23
C HIS A 227 -11.99 13.79 12.02
N HIS A 228 -12.30 13.21 10.86
CA HIS A 228 -11.98 11.83 10.49
C HIS A 228 -10.81 11.73 9.51
N THR A 229 -10.70 12.67 8.56
CA THR A 229 -9.74 12.57 7.46
C THR A 229 -8.39 13.24 7.74
N ASP A 230 -8.36 14.28 8.58
CA ASP A 230 -7.19 15.15 8.72
C ASP A 230 -6.94 15.48 10.19
N THR A 231 -6.60 14.46 10.96
CA THR A 231 -6.58 14.51 12.43
C THR A 231 -5.33 13.84 13.00
N ARG A 232 -4.70 14.46 14.01
CA ARG A 232 -3.55 13.88 14.74
C ARG A 232 -3.56 14.27 16.21
N LEU A 233 -2.76 13.58 17.02
CA LEU A 233 -2.46 14.05 18.36
C LEU A 233 -1.53 15.28 18.31
N ASN A 234 -1.78 16.20 19.23
CA ASN A 234 -0.93 17.36 19.46
C ASN A 234 0.41 16.98 20.11
N ASP A 235 1.34 17.92 20.23
CA ASP A 235 2.71 17.65 20.72
C ASP A 235 2.73 17.08 22.14
N ALA A 236 1.75 17.46 22.95
CA ALA A 236 1.59 16.97 24.32
C ALA A 236 0.96 15.56 24.38
N GLY A 237 0.41 15.05 23.26
CA GLY A 237 -0.31 13.78 23.20
C GLY A 237 -1.63 13.79 23.98
N THR A 238 -2.18 14.97 24.26
CA THR A 238 -3.34 15.15 25.17
C THR A 238 -4.64 15.44 24.45
N GLN A 239 -4.57 15.95 23.21
CA GLN A 239 -5.74 16.36 22.44
C GLN A 239 -5.53 16.06 20.96
N THR A 240 -6.65 15.84 20.28
CA THR A 240 -6.69 15.68 18.84
C THR A 240 -6.82 17.06 18.18
N ILE A 241 -6.00 17.31 17.17
CA ILE A 241 -5.90 18.57 16.42
C ILE A 241 -5.94 18.30 14.92
N VAL A 242 -6.13 19.37 14.14
CA VAL A 242 -6.11 19.33 12.69
C VAL A 242 -4.72 19.00 12.17
N TRP A 243 -4.64 18.09 11.19
CA TRP A 243 -3.38 17.77 10.51
C TRP A 243 -3.11 18.75 9.35
N ASP A 244 -2.57 19.93 9.67
CA ASP A 244 -2.25 20.98 8.70
C ASP A 244 -0.86 20.79 8.05
N MET A 245 -0.83 20.41 6.77
CA MET A 245 0.42 20.19 6.01
C MET A 245 1.26 21.45 5.74
N PHE A 246 0.74 22.66 5.98
CA PHE A 246 1.45 23.92 5.71
C PHE A 246 2.29 24.40 6.89
N THR A 247 1.95 24.02 8.12
CA THR A 247 2.70 24.42 9.32
C THR A 247 3.12 23.27 10.22
N ASP A 248 2.66 22.05 9.93
CA ASP A 248 3.11 20.85 10.61
C ASP A 248 4.63 20.64 10.44
N ILE A 249 5.29 20.23 11.52
CA ILE A 249 6.71 19.89 11.54
C ILE A 249 6.83 18.40 11.90
N PRO A 250 6.94 17.51 10.89
CA PRO A 250 6.92 16.08 11.09
C PRO A 250 7.98 15.61 12.10
N ASN A 251 7.55 14.81 13.08
CA ASN A 251 8.41 14.25 14.13
C ASN A 251 9.17 15.29 14.98
N ALA A 252 8.68 16.54 15.03
CA ALA A 252 9.21 17.59 15.88
C ALA A 252 8.10 18.22 16.73
N THR A 253 8.42 19.36 17.37
CA THR A 253 7.49 20.14 18.18
C THR A 253 7.62 21.61 17.85
N GLY A 254 6.61 22.41 18.19
CA GLY A 254 6.63 23.87 18.03
C GLY A 254 6.01 24.37 16.72
N GLU A 255 5.33 23.48 16.00
CA GLU A 255 4.30 23.81 15.03
C GLU A 255 3.14 24.61 15.64
N PHE A 256 2.32 25.18 14.75
CA PHE A 256 1.02 25.71 15.16
C PHE A 256 0.01 24.58 15.28
N GLU A 257 -0.60 24.45 16.46
CA GLU A 257 -1.66 23.49 16.72
C GLU A 257 -3.02 24.16 16.50
N PHE A 258 -3.87 23.55 15.68
CA PHE A 258 -5.22 24.03 15.43
C PHE A 258 -6.24 23.03 15.96
N ASP A 259 -7.10 23.47 16.86
CA ASP A 259 -8.27 22.68 17.21
C ASP A 259 -9.32 22.79 16.10
N HIS A 260 -10.02 21.68 15.81
CA HIS A 260 -11.00 21.62 14.72
C HIS A 260 -12.14 22.66 14.86
N CYS A 261 -12.46 23.08 16.09
CA CYS A 261 -13.60 23.93 16.41
C CYS A 261 -13.30 25.42 16.40
N ASN A 262 -12.33 25.89 17.19
CA ASN A 262 -12.13 27.32 17.40
C ASN A 262 -11.19 27.95 16.38
N ASN A 263 -10.34 27.14 15.74
CA ASN A 263 -9.36 27.63 14.76
C ASN A 263 -9.83 27.53 13.30
N ARG A 264 -11.08 27.15 13.00
CA ARG A 264 -11.56 27.11 11.61
C ARG A 264 -11.90 28.49 11.06
N ASP A 265 -11.57 28.76 9.80
CA ASP A 265 -11.96 30.00 9.12
C ASP A 265 -13.48 30.06 8.91
N ASN A 266 -14.17 30.83 9.75
CA ASN A 266 -15.60 31.11 9.66
C ASN A 266 -15.91 32.45 8.95
N GLY A 267 -15.09 32.83 7.97
CA GLY A 267 -15.19 34.09 7.23
C GLY A 267 -14.53 35.28 7.93
N SER A 268 -13.87 35.03 9.06
CA SER A 268 -13.07 36.01 9.79
C SER A 268 -11.93 35.27 10.47
N CYS A 269 -10.72 35.49 9.97
CA CYS A 269 -9.52 34.95 10.56
C CYS A 269 -8.43 36.04 10.62
N PRO A 270 -7.73 36.18 11.75
CA PRO A 270 -6.60 37.09 11.85
C PRO A 270 -5.55 36.80 10.78
N GLY A 271 -4.89 37.85 10.29
CA GLY A 271 -3.75 37.68 9.40
C GLY A 271 -2.51 37.23 10.15
N GLY A 272 -1.71 36.38 9.53
CA GLY A 272 -0.52 35.77 10.12
C GLY A 272 -0.65 34.25 10.18
N GLU A 273 0.50 33.59 10.14
CA GLU A 273 0.61 32.14 10.30
C GLU A 273 0.19 31.72 11.72
N GLY A 274 -0.41 30.55 11.87
CA GLY A 274 -0.81 29.98 13.15
C GLY A 274 -2.09 30.57 13.75
N GLN A 275 -2.86 31.35 12.99
CA GLN A 275 -4.04 32.04 13.52
C GLN A 275 -5.32 31.22 13.36
N CYS A 276 -5.48 30.58 12.21
CA CYS A 276 -6.60 29.69 11.90
C CYS A 276 -6.23 28.84 10.68
N TYR A 277 -6.95 27.75 10.48
CA TYR A 277 -6.86 26.94 9.27
C TYR A 277 -8.08 27.18 8.37
N ASN A 278 -7.88 27.01 7.07
CA ASN A 278 -8.93 26.99 6.05
C ASN A 278 -8.83 25.69 5.24
N ARG A 279 -9.55 25.63 4.11
CA ARG A 279 -9.57 24.48 3.19
C ARG A 279 -8.74 24.82 1.96
N GLU A 280 -7.72 24.01 1.72
CA GLU A 280 -6.84 24.11 0.56
C GLU A 280 -7.25 23.16 -0.55
N HIS A 281 -7.54 23.72 -1.72
CA HIS A 281 -7.65 22.94 -2.95
C HIS A 281 -6.26 22.82 -3.58
N THR A 282 -5.65 21.64 -3.45
CA THR A 282 -4.29 21.37 -3.97
C THR A 282 -4.20 21.63 -5.47
N PHE A 283 -5.21 21.21 -6.23
CA PHE A 283 -5.50 21.74 -7.56
C PHE A 283 -6.27 23.06 -7.40
N PRO A 284 -5.74 24.24 -7.78
CA PRO A 284 -6.36 25.49 -7.39
C PRO A 284 -7.74 25.73 -7.99
N ARG A 285 -8.70 26.20 -7.17
CA ARG A 285 -10.09 26.45 -7.60
C ARG A 285 -10.27 27.35 -8.82
N SER A 286 -9.37 28.30 -9.01
CA SER A 286 -9.37 29.16 -10.20
C SER A 286 -9.05 28.42 -11.51
N TRP A 287 -8.40 27.25 -11.46
CA TRP A 287 -7.98 26.48 -12.63
C TRP A 287 -9.14 25.76 -13.33
N TRP A 288 -10.20 25.36 -12.60
CA TRP A 288 -11.42 24.80 -13.21
C TRP A 288 -12.55 25.82 -13.41
N GLY A 289 -12.28 27.11 -13.21
CA GLY A 289 -13.25 28.19 -13.40
C GLY A 289 -14.04 28.59 -12.14
N GLY A 290 -13.71 28.02 -10.97
CA GLY A 290 -14.19 28.52 -9.69
C GLY A 290 -15.60 28.11 -9.27
N GLY A 291 -16.18 27.10 -9.92
CA GLY A 291 -17.50 26.54 -9.59
C GLY A 291 -17.64 26.14 -8.11
N THR A 292 -18.85 26.32 -7.56
CA THR A 292 -19.22 26.01 -6.16
C THR A 292 -20.61 25.40 -6.04
N ALA A 293 -21.28 25.09 -7.15
CA ALA A 293 -22.52 24.35 -7.07
C ALA A 293 -22.23 22.99 -6.45
N LEU A 294 -23.23 22.37 -5.81
CA LEU A 294 -23.06 21.01 -5.27
C LEU A 294 -22.73 19.98 -6.36
N SER A 295 -23.13 20.27 -7.61
CA SER A 295 -22.77 19.49 -8.79
C SER A 295 -21.31 19.67 -9.24
N ASP A 296 -20.62 20.72 -8.78
CA ASP A 296 -19.20 20.93 -9.04
C ASP A 296 -18.39 20.10 -8.04
N THR A 297 -18.41 18.77 -8.22
CA THR A 297 -17.90 17.80 -7.22
C THR A 297 -16.46 18.06 -6.80
N ILE A 298 -15.63 18.58 -7.72
CA ILE A 298 -14.24 18.97 -7.43
C ILE A 298 -14.13 20.00 -6.30
N ASN A 299 -15.15 20.84 -6.09
CA ASN A 299 -15.11 21.85 -5.03
C ASN A 299 -15.21 21.23 -3.62
N VAL A 300 -15.76 20.01 -3.48
CA VAL A 300 -15.98 19.31 -2.20
C VAL A 300 -15.23 17.97 -2.13
N ASP A 301 -14.34 17.72 -3.08
CA ASP A 301 -13.62 16.46 -3.20
C ASP A 301 -12.43 16.41 -2.23
N LEU A 302 -12.60 15.70 -1.11
CA LEU A 302 -11.65 15.56 -0.03
C LEU A 302 -10.33 14.93 -0.48
N HIS A 303 -10.28 14.14 -1.55
CA HIS A 303 -9.01 13.58 -2.07
C HIS A 303 -8.00 14.64 -2.54
N HIS A 304 -8.43 15.90 -2.71
CA HIS A 304 -7.53 17.02 -3.03
C HIS A 304 -7.80 18.28 -2.18
N LEU A 305 -8.76 18.20 -1.26
CA LEU A 305 -9.18 19.28 -0.36
C LEU A 305 -8.69 18.97 1.06
N PHE A 306 -7.66 19.68 1.51
CA PHE A 306 -6.98 19.45 2.80
C PHE A 306 -7.16 20.66 3.73
N PRO A 307 -7.09 20.51 5.06
CA PRO A 307 -6.95 21.66 5.94
C PRO A 307 -5.55 22.27 5.79
N SER A 308 -5.48 23.59 5.88
CA SER A 308 -4.21 24.33 5.76
C SER A 308 -4.21 25.61 6.57
N ASP A 309 -3.07 26.07 7.08
CA ASP A 309 -2.95 27.42 7.62
C ASP A 309 -3.45 28.45 6.59
N ARG A 310 -4.37 29.31 7.02
CA ARG A 310 -5.06 30.21 6.11
C ARG A 310 -4.13 31.25 5.49
N SER A 311 -3.13 31.72 6.23
CA SER A 311 -2.22 32.76 5.76
C SER A 311 -1.25 32.20 4.73
N LEU A 312 -0.71 31.01 4.95
CA LEU A 312 0.14 30.34 3.96
C LEU A 312 -0.66 29.86 2.75
N ASN A 313 -1.88 29.36 2.92
CA ASN A 313 -2.77 29.09 1.79
C ASN A 313 -3.04 30.37 0.96
N SER A 314 -3.36 31.49 1.63
CA SER A 314 -3.52 32.77 0.94
C SER A 314 -2.26 33.20 0.19
N ALA A 315 -1.07 32.92 0.73
CA ALA A 315 0.20 33.17 0.07
C ALA A 315 0.42 32.24 -1.14
N LYS A 316 0.09 30.94 -1.01
CA LYS A 316 0.16 29.92 -2.08
C LYS A 316 -0.67 30.34 -3.30
N SER A 317 -1.77 31.04 -3.08
CA SER A 317 -2.59 31.56 -4.17
C SER A 317 -3.01 30.41 -5.11
N ASN A 318 -2.91 30.60 -6.42
CA ASN A 318 -3.09 29.55 -7.43
C ASN A 318 -1.78 29.23 -8.17
N TYR A 319 -0.64 29.28 -7.45
CA TYR A 319 0.64 28.86 -8.01
C TYR A 319 0.66 27.34 -8.22
N PRO A 320 1.28 26.86 -9.31
CA PRO A 320 1.49 25.43 -9.53
C PRO A 320 2.51 24.86 -8.53
N PRO A 321 2.46 23.54 -8.27
CA PRO A 321 3.50 22.87 -7.50
C PRO A 321 4.85 22.93 -8.24
N GLY A 322 5.94 23.01 -7.49
CA GLY A 322 7.28 22.84 -8.03
C GLY A 322 8.38 23.33 -7.11
N GLU A 323 9.57 22.73 -7.25
CA GLU A 323 10.79 23.14 -6.54
C GLU A 323 11.08 24.65 -6.66
N VAL A 324 11.45 25.28 -5.56
CA VAL A 324 11.72 26.72 -5.42
C VAL A 324 13.21 26.97 -5.20
N THR A 325 13.86 27.58 -6.19
CA THR A 325 15.29 27.95 -6.10
C THR A 325 15.54 29.31 -5.46
N THR A 326 14.55 30.21 -5.49
CA THR A 326 14.63 31.54 -4.87
C THR A 326 13.31 31.85 -4.19
N ALA A 327 13.29 31.70 -2.87
CA ALA A 327 12.12 31.91 -2.04
C ALA A 327 11.74 33.40 -1.90
N SER A 328 10.46 33.67 -2.06
CA SER A 328 9.78 34.94 -1.76
C SER A 328 8.97 34.87 -0.46
N THR A 329 8.59 33.67 -0.03
CA THR A 329 7.95 33.38 1.25
C THR A 329 8.47 32.03 1.74
N THR A 330 8.70 31.93 3.04
CA THR A 330 9.09 30.70 3.73
C THR A 330 8.19 30.59 4.96
N GLY A 331 7.39 29.52 5.02
CA GLY A 331 6.57 29.17 6.17
C GLY A 331 7.39 28.62 7.32
N SER A 332 6.78 28.50 8.50
CA SER A 332 7.44 28.08 9.73
C SER A 332 7.99 26.65 9.65
N ASN A 333 7.36 25.77 8.87
CA ASN A 333 7.82 24.40 8.68
C ASN A 333 8.84 24.22 7.54
N GLY A 334 9.10 25.27 6.75
CA GLY A 334 9.96 25.20 5.58
C GLY A 334 9.23 25.20 4.24
N PHE A 335 7.90 25.24 4.22
CA PHE A 335 7.09 25.51 3.02
C PHE A 335 7.61 26.74 2.27
N LEU A 336 7.72 26.66 0.93
CA LEU A 336 8.25 27.75 0.11
C LEU A 336 7.26 28.23 -0.93
N ILE A 337 7.29 29.55 -1.17
CA ILE A 337 6.77 30.14 -2.40
C ILE A 337 7.88 30.94 -3.04
N GLY A 338 8.13 30.75 -4.32
CA GLY A 338 9.17 31.50 -5.00
C GLY A 338 9.34 31.12 -6.44
N THR A 339 10.50 31.44 -7.00
CA THR A 339 10.75 31.24 -8.44
C THR A 339 11.72 30.10 -8.69
N ASN A 340 11.56 29.48 -9.86
CA ASN A 340 12.51 28.54 -10.42
C ASN A 340 12.70 28.85 -11.90
N GLY A 341 13.93 29.26 -12.26
CA GLY A 341 14.26 29.68 -13.62
C GLY A 341 14.37 28.53 -14.62
N ALA A 342 14.33 27.28 -14.17
CA ALA A 342 14.35 26.10 -15.03
C ALA A 342 12.97 25.75 -15.60
N TYR A 343 11.89 26.17 -14.95
CA TYR A 343 10.52 25.86 -15.37
C TYR A 343 10.03 26.81 -16.49
N PRO A 344 9.15 26.32 -17.38
CA PRO A 344 8.73 27.08 -18.56
C PRO A 344 7.78 28.24 -18.26
N CYS A 345 7.22 28.33 -17.05
CA CYS A 345 6.30 29.41 -16.66
C CYS A 345 7.07 30.68 -16.28
N ALA A 346 7.53 31.43 -17.29
CA ALA A 346 8.31 32.64 -17.10
C ALA A 346 7.61 33.67 -16.19
N SER A 347 8.35 34.19 -15.20
CA SER A 347 7.88 35.21 -14.25
C SER A 347 6.73 34.78 -13.31
N MET A 348 6.49 33.48 -13.17
CA MET A 348 5.55 32.94 -12.18
C MET A 348 6.26 32.45 -10.92
N SER A 349 5.53 32.45 -9.80
CA SER A 349 5.94 31.73 -8.59
C SER A 349 5.37 30.30 -8.61
N TYR A 350 6.01 29.43 -7.85
CA TYR A 350 5.64 28.05 -7.56
C TYR A 350 5.48 27.90 -6.05
N PHE A 351 4.72 26.89 -5.63
CA PHE A 351 4.72 26.48 -4.22
C PHE A 351 5.43 25.13 -4.08
N GLU A 352 6.17 24.99 -2.99
CA GLU A 352 6.89 23.78 -2.63
C GLU A 352 6.52 23.43 -1.19
N PRO A 353 5.79 22.32 -0.95
CA PRO A 353 5.62 21.79 0.39
C PRO A 353 6.95 21.22 0.88
N ILE A 354 7.06 20.96 2.18
CA ILE A 354 8.21 20.24 2.74
C ILE A 354 8.28 18.82 2.17
N ASP A 355 9.45 18.20 2.24
CA ASP A 355 9.71 16.89 1.62
C ASP A 355 8.74 15.79 2.09
N GLU A 356 8.30 15.79 3.35
CA GLU A 356 7.33 14.83 3.92
C GLU A 356 5.92 14.90 3.31
N TYR A 357 5.58 16.00 2.61
CA TYR A 357 4.25 16.17 2.02
C TYR A 357 4.29 16.22 0.49
N LYS A 358 5.47 16.13 -0.13
CA LYS A 358 5.59 16.23 -1.60
C LYS A 358 4.79 15.11 -2.31
N GLY A 359 4.84 13.90 -1.78
CA GLY A 359 4.12 12.72 -2.26
C GLY A 359 2.60 12.85 -2.13
N ASP A 360 2.10 13.37 -1.01
CA ASP A 360 0.66 13.64 -0.78
C ASP A 360 0.10 14.54 -1.89
N TYR A 361 0.77 15.67 -2.16
CA TYR A 361 0.37 16.58 -3.24
C TYR A 361 0.48 15.93 -4.62
N ALA A 362 1.52 15.13 -4.86
CA ALA A 362 1.68 14.42 -6.12
C ALA A 362 0.51 13.48 -6.40
N ARG A 363 0.16 12.63 -5.42
CA ARG A 363 -0.94 11.66 -5.55
C ARG A 363 -2.31 12.33 -5.61
N ALA A 364 -2.52 13.47 -4.94
CA ALA A 364 -3.73 14.28 -5.09
C ALA A 364 -3.88 14.85 -6.52
N MET A 365 -2.79 15.35 -7.10
CA MET A 365 -2.78 15.86 -8.48
C MET A 365 -3.01 14.73 -9.50
N PHE A 366 -2.33 13.59 -9.39
CA PHE A 366 -2.58 12.43 -10.27
C PHE A 366 -4.02 11.93 -10.18
N TYR A 367 -4.61 11.94 -8.98
CA TYR A 367 -6.03 11.66 -8.78
C TYR A 367 -6.92 12.64 -9.54
N ILE A 368 -6.69 13.96 -9.45
CA ILE A 368 -7.47 14.96 -10.19
C ILE A 368 -7.40 14.73 -11.70
N ALA A 369 -6.19 14.51 -12.23
CA ALA A 369 -6.00 14.23 -13.66
C ALA A 369 -6.76 12.98 -14.12
N THR A 370 -7.00 12.03 -13.22
CA THR A 370 -7.70 10.77 -13.50
C THR A 370 -9.20 10.92 -13.35
N ARG A 371 -9.66 11.31 -12.16
CA ARG A 371 -11.08 11.46 -11.84
C ARG A 371 -11.76 12.46 -12.78
N TYR A 372 -11.09 13.57 -13.09
CA TYR A 372 -11.62 14.62 -13.93
C TYR A 372 -11.03 14.61 -15.34
N GLN A 373 -10.55 13.45 -15.82
CA GLN A 373 -10.01 13.26 -17.17
C GLN A 373 -10.88 13.91 -18.26
N HIS A 374 -12.20 13.74 -18.18
CA HIS A 374 -13.16 14.30 -19.13
C HIS A 374 -13.24 15.84 -19.17
N GLN A 375 -12.68 16.53 -18.17
CA GLN A 375 -12.70 18.00 -18.04
C GLN A 375 -11.34 18.66 -18.35
N MET A 376 -10.22 17.92 -18.33
CA MET A 376 -8.87 18.50 -18.44
C MET A 376 -8.70 19.44 -19.64
N ALA A 377 -9.19 19.02 -20.81
CA ALA A 377 -9.16 19.82 -22.03
C ALA A 377 -9.95 21.14 -21.92
N ALA A 378 -11.02 21.18 -21.12
CA ALA A 378 -11.82 22.38 -20.93
C ALA A 378 -11.20 23.35 -19.90
N TRP A 379 -10.36 22.85 -19.00
CA TRP A 379 -9.79 23.64 -17.90
C TRP A 379 -8.47 24.33 -18.24
N GLU A 380 -7.66 23.75 -19.12
CA GLU A 380 -6.37 24.29 -19.58
C GLU A 380 -6.43 25.81 -19.84
N THR A 381 -7.35 26.23 -20.70
CA THR A 381 -7.41 27.61 -21.20
C THR A 381 -8.11 28.62 -20.26
N ILE A 382 -8.51 28.21 -19.05
CA ILE A 382 -9.29 29.07 -18.14
C ILE A 382 -8.46 30.25 -17.63
N ASN A 383 -7.19 30.03 -17.28
CA ASN A 383 -6.30 31.09 -16.85
C ASN A 383 -4.82 30.72 -17.10
N ALA A 384 -3.96 31.72 -17.23
CA ALA A 384 -2.55 31.53 -17.60
C ALA A 384 -1.73 30.67 -16.62
N ARG A 385 -2.09 30.62 -15.32
CA ARG A 385 -1.38 29.79 -14.33
C ARG A 385 -1.77 28.32 -14.47
N GLY A 386 -3.05 28.05 -14.72
CA GLY A 386 -3.55 26.71 -15.05
C GLY A 386 -3.03 26.22 -16.39
N ASP A 387 -3.06 27.08 -17.42
CA ASP A 387 -2.54 26.82 -18.78
C ASP A 387 -1.07 26.40 -18.76
N CYS A 388 -0.25 26.97 -17.86
CA CYS A 388 1.16 26.56 -17.76
C CYS A 388 1.37 25.19 -17.10
N ALA A 389 0.40 24.71 -16.33
CA ALA A 389 0.47 23.47 -15.57
C ALA A 389 -0.26 22.31 -16.26
N MET A 390 -1.34 22.61 -17.01
CA MET A 390 -2.18 21.64 -17.70
C MET A 390 -1.84 21.59 -19.18
N SER A 391 -1.81 20.40 -19.77
CA SER A 391 -1.50 20.22 -21.20
C SER A 391 -2.72 20.22 -22.12
N GLY A 392 -3.92 20.32 -21.54
CA GLY A 392 -5.18 20.14 -22.27
C GLY A 392 -5.46 18.71 -22.74
N ASP A 393 -4.49 17.79 -22.63
CA ASP A 393 -4.66 16.38 -22.97
C ASP A 393 -5.40 15.64 -21.83
N PRO A 394 -6.58 15.03 -22.07
CA PRO A 394 -7.31 14.26 -21.05
C PRO A 394 -6.52 13.13 -20.41
N PHE A 395 -5.63 12.50 -21.16
CA PHE A 395 -4.82 11.39 -20.71
C PHE A 395 -3.57 11.85 -19.97
N LEU A 396 -2.84 12.84 -20.49
CA LEU A 396 -1.67 13.36 -19.79
C LEU A 396 -2.07 14.18 -18.55
N GLY A 397 -3.08 15.03 -18.69
CA GLY A 397 -3.63 15.93 -17.66
C GLY A 397 -2.79 17.18 -17.44
N TYR A 398 -1.48 16.99 -17.29
CA TYR A 398 -0.52 18.05 -16.98
C TYR A 398 0.54 18.23 -18.06
N GLU A 399 1.23 19.36 -18.03
CA GLU A 399 2.42 19.59 -18.83
C GLU A 399 3.58 18.69 -18.37
N THR A 400 4.46 18.34 -19.30
CA THR A 400 5.56 17.39 -19.05
C THR A 400 6.43 17.80 -17.86
N TRP A 401 6.78 19.09 -17.75
CA TRP A 401 7.61 19.59 -16.66
C TRP A 401 6.96 19.38 -15.29
N LEU A 402 5.63 19.49 -15.19
CA LEU A 402 4.91 19.29 -13.95
C LEU A 402 4.80 17.81 -13.64
N ILE A 403 4.61 16.97 -14.66
CA ILE A 403 4.64 15.51 -14.48
C ILE A 403 5.99 15.07 -13.92
N ASP A 404 7.10 15.58 -14.43
CA ASP A 404 8.44 15.24 -13.92
C ASP A 404 8.59 15.61 -12.44
N VAL A 405 8.07 16.78 -12.02
CA VAL A 405 8.02 17.19 -10.60
C VAL A 405 7.17 16.22 -9.77
N LEU A 406 5.94 15.93 -10.21
CA LEU A 406 5.02 15.07 -9.46
C LEU A 406 5.51 13.63 -9.36
N LEU A 407 6.17 13.11 -10.41
CA LEU A 407 6.79 11.80 -10.39
C LEU A 407 7.97 11.75 -9.41
N GLN A 408 8.85 12.75 -9.45
CA GLN A 408 9.96 12.88 -8.50
C GLN A 408 9.47 12.98 -7.05
N TRP A 409 8.43 13.78 -6.81
CA TRP A 409 7.81 13.92 -5.50
C TRP A 409 7.19 12.60 -5.03
N HIS A 410 6.45 11.91 -5.90
CA HIS A 410 5.87 10.60 -5.62
C HIS A 410 6.93 9.53 -5.28
N ALA A 411 8.07 9.55 -5.99
CA ALA A 411 9.14 8.57 -5.78
C ALA A 411 9.96 8.84 -4.50
N ASN A 412 10.22 10.10 -4.20
CA ASN A 412 11.03 10.50 -3.04
C ASN A 412 10.24 10.52 -1.73
N ASP A 413 8.92 10.66 -1.80
CA ASP A 413 8.01 10.64 -0.65
C ASP A 413 6.95 9.54 -0.84
N PRO A 414 7.27 8.29 -0.43
CA PRO A 414 6.37 7.14 -0.54
C PRO A 414 5.08 7.32 0.27
N VAL A 415 4.05 6.52 -0.04
CA VAL A 415 2.79 6.57 0.70
C VAL A 415 2.99 6.35 2.19
N SER A 416 2.49 7.28 3.00
CA SER A 416 2.56 7.25 4.46
C SER A 416 1.31 6.61 5.08
N GLN A 417 1.39 6.24 6.36
CA GLN A 417 0.22 5.76 7.10
C GLN A 417 -0.90 6.82 7.18
N LYS A 418 -0.51 8.10 7.32
CA LYS A 418 -1.43 9.25 7.28
C LYS A 418 -2.28 9.23 6.01
N GLU A 419 -1.67 9.00 4.87
CA GLU A 419 -2.40 8.96 3.59
C GLU A 419 -3.30 7.74 3.47
N ILE A 420 -2.87 6.58 3.95
CA ILE A 420 -3.70 5.36 3.98
C ILE A 420 -4.94 5.60 4.84
N ASP A 421 -4.76 6.10 6.07
CA ASP A 421 -5.84 6.40 7.00
C ASP A 421 -6.80 7.44 6.41
N ARG A 422 -6.26 8.50 5.81
CA ARG A 422 -7.04 9.52 5.13
C ARG A 422 -7.81 8.97 3.93
N ASN A 423 -7.19 8.15 3.08
CA ASN A 423 -7.85 7.55 1.91
C ASN A 423 -8.97 6.59 2.33
N ASN A 424 -8.79 5.85 3.43
CA ASN A 424 -9.85 5.03 4.05
C ASN A 424 -11.02 5.89 4.56
N ALA A 425 -10.73 6.96 5.29
CA ALA A 425 -11.74 7.88 5.83
C ALA A 425 -12.50 8.63 4.72
N VAL A 426 -11.79 9.12 3.69
CA VAL A 426 -12.42 9.78 2.54
C VAL A 426 -13.26 8.78 1.74
N HIS A 427 -12.79 7.55 1.53
CA HIS A 427 -13.59 6.52 0.84
C HIS A 427 -14.90 6.26 1.58
N ALA A 428 -14.86 6.16 2.91
CA ALA A 428 -16.08 6.03 3.68
C ALA A 428 -17.02 7.22 3.37
N ILE A 429 -16.55 8.46 3.50
CA ILE A 429 -17.39 9.66 3.34
C ILE A 429 -17.90 9.90 1.90
N GLN A 430 -17.06 9.70 0.88
CA GLN A 430 -17.38 10.04 -0.52
C GLN A 430 -17.74 8.84 -1.40
N GLY A 431 -17.43 7.62 -0.97
CA GLY A 431 -17.64 6.38 -1.72
C GLY A 431 -16.63 6.11 -2.84
N ASN A 432 -15.64 6.98 -3.05
CA ASN A 432 -14.58 6.77 -4.05
C ASN A 432 -13.18 6.86 -3.43
N ARG A 433 -12.20 6.16 -4.03
CA ARG A 433 -10.82 6.06 -3.52
C ARG A 433 -9.83 6.84 -4.37
N ASN A 434 -8.69 7.22 -3.78
CA ASN A 434 -7.52 7.65 -4.51
C ASN A 434 -6.66 6.41 -4.86
N PRO A 435 -6.66 5.95 -6.13
CA PRO A 435 -5.95 4.75 -6.54
C PRO A 435 -4.43 4.84 -6.40
N TYR A 436 -3.89 6.06 -6.35
CA TYR A 436 -2.45 6.29 -6.24
C TYR A 436 -1.95 6.24 -4.80
N ILE A 437 -2.85 6.22 -3.82
CA ILE A 437 -2.53 5.92 -2.42
C ILE A 437 -2.62 4.40 -2.20
N ASP A 438 -3.69 3.76 -2.66
CA ASP A 438 -3.91 2.32 -2.48
C ASP A 438 -2.92 1.46 -3.26
N VAL A 439 -2.63 1.85 -4.51
CA VAL A 439 -1.70 1.13 -5.38
C VAL A 439 -0.74 2.16 -6.01
N PRO A 440 0.30 2.59 -5.27
CA PRO A 440 1.19 3.68 -5.69
C PRO A 440 1.82 3.46 -7.07
N ASN A 441 2.11 2.20 -7.40
CA ASN A 441 2.68 1.83 -8.69
C ASN A 441 1.78 2.13 -9.90
N PHE A 442 0.49 2.42 -9.72
CA PHE A 442 -0.36 2.92 -10.82
C PHE A 442 0.14 4.24 -11.39
N VAL A 443 0.82 5.08 -10.61
CA VAL A 443 1.46 6.30 -11.12
C VAL A 443 2.47 5.96 -12.21
N ASN A 444 3.38 5.03 -11.92
CA ASN A 444 4.41 4.57 -12.87
C ASN A 444 3.81 3.90 -14.11
N LEU A 445 2.73 3.13 -13.93
CA LEU A 445 2.03 2.44 -15.03
C LEU A 445 1.28 3.38 -15.97
N ILE A 446 0.96 4.61 -15.54
CA ILE A 446 0.23 5.60 -16.34
C ILE A 446 1.16 6.67 -16.91
N TRP A 447 2.06 7.23 -16.10
CA TRP A 447 2.85 8.42 -16.46
C TRP A 447 4.37 8.19 -16.67
N GLY A 448 4.96 7.06 -16.29
CA GLY A 448 6.36 6.72 -16.60
C GLY A 448 7.42 7.22 -15.59
N ASP A 449 8.72 7.18 -15.96
CA ASP A 449 9.94 7.25 -15.12
C ASP A 449 10.64 8.61 -15.00
N GLU A 450 9.88 9.69 -14.84
CA GLU A 450 10.45 11.04 -14.63
C GLU A 450 11.20 11.60 -15.86
N THR A 451 10.95 11.06 -17.08
CA THR A 451 11.59 11.55 -18.33
C THR A 451 10.62 12.12 -19.36
N GLY A 452 9.38 12.42 -18.96
CA GLY A 452 8.43 13.14 -19.79
C GLY A 452 7.88 12.43 -21.02
N ALA A 453 8.03 11.10 -21.11
CA ALA A 453 7.38 10.28 -22.14
C ALA A 453 6.13 9.58 -21.57
N PRO A 454 4.89 10.06 -21.85
CA PRO A 454 3.70 9.31 -21.49
C PRO A 454 3.75 7.93 -22.10
N CYS A 455 3.77 6.91 -21.24
CA CYS A 455 3.93 5.52 -21.57
C CYS A 455 5.16 5.18 -22.42
N ASN A 456 6.33 5.30 -21.79
CA ASN A 456 7.40 4.35 -22.04
C ASN A 456 7.93 3.82 -20.69
N LEU A 457 7.19 2.85 -20.15
CA LEU A 457 7.66 1.77 -19.28
C LEU A 457 8.77 2.14 -18.27
N ILE A 458 8.42 2.45 -17.02
CA ILE A 458 9.32 2.08 -15.91
C ILE A 458 9.15 0.58 -15.68
N PRO A 459 10.22 -0.19 -15.65
CA PRO A 459 10.20 -1.48 -15.00
C PRO A 459 10.29 -1.29 -13.50
N LEU A 460 9.34 -1.89 -12.80
CA LEU A 460 9.67 -2.52 -11.55
C LEU A 460 10.92 -3.40 -11.76
N PRO A 461 11.91 -3.41 -10.85
CA PRO A 461 13.05 -4.29 -10.99
C PRO A 461 12.57 -5.73 -11.24
N ILE A 462 13.27 -6.46 -12.11
CA ILE A 462 12.93 -7.86 -12.43
C ILE A 462 12.62 -8.62 -11.15
N THR A 463 11.45 -9.26 -11.11
CA THR A 463 11.12 -10.21 -10.04
C THR A 463 11.65 -11.58 -10.43
N LEU A 464 12.88 -11.87 -10.00
CA LEU A 464 13.45 -13.21 -10.08
C LEU A 464 12.64 -14.13 -9.16
N ILE A 465 11.90 -15.09 -9.74
CA ILE A 465 11.07 -16.01 -8.94
C ILE A 465 11.93 -17.11 -8.33
N THR A 466 12.81 -17.69 -9.14
CA THR A 466 13.66 -18.81 -8.73
C THR A 466 15.07 -18.65 -9.31
N PHE A 467 16.07 -19.12 -8.57
CA PHE A 467 17.41 -19.37 -9.06
C PHE A 467 17.95 -20.62 -8.36
N ASP A 468 17.96 -21.72 -9.10
CA ASP A 468 18.27 -23.06 -8.61
C ASP A 468 19.53 -23.60 -9.27
N VAL A 469 20.35 -24.26 -8.46
CA VAL A 469 21.64 -24.84 -8.85
C VAL A 469 21.70 -26.25 -8.26
N GLN A 470 21.77 -27.25 -9.13
CA GLN A 470 21.70 -28.66 -8.74
C GLN A 470 22.87 -29.46 -9.37
N PRO A 471 23.70 -30.15 -8.58
CA PRO A 471 24.71 -31.04 -9.13
C PRO A 471 24.06 -32.27 -9.79
N ASN A 472 24.54 -32.62 -10.99
CA ASN A 472 24.09 -33.77 -11.77
C ASN A 472 25.30 -34.57 -12.28
N GLY A 473 25.78 -35.51 -11.47
CA GLY A 473 26.98 -36.28 -11.77
C GLY A 473 28.24 -35.40 -11.82
N SER A 474 28.80 -35.23 -13.02
CA SER A 474 29.99 -34.39 -13.24
C SER A 474 29.66 -32.98 -13.76
N THR A 475 28.38 -32.63 -13.86
CA THR A 475 27.90 -31.33 -14.33
C THR A 475 27.04 -30.66 -13.27
N VAL A 476 26.78 -29.35 -13.41
CA VAL A 476 25.82 -28.63 -12.57
C VAL A 476 24.73 -28.06 -13.45
N ASP A 477 23.49 -28.45 -13.19
CA ASP A 477 22.31 -27.92 -13.87
C ASP A 477 21.81 -26.68 -13.12
N ILE A 478 21.60 -25.60 -13.87
CA ILE A 478 21.25 -24.28 -13.36
C ILE A 478 19.98 -23.84 -14.09
N SER A 479 18.99 -23.41 -13.33
CA SER A 479 17.74 -22.91 -13.88
C SER A 479 17.24 -21.71 -13.10
N TRP A 480 16.62 -20.78 -13.80
CA TRP A 480 15.92 -19.67 -13.17
C TRP A 480 14.66 -19.34 -13.94
N ALA A 481 13.75 -18.69 -13.25
CA ALA A 481 12.54 -18.16 -13.84
C ALA A 481 12.35 -16.70 -13.44
N THR A 482 11.95 -15.89 -14.40
CA THR A 482 11.61 -14.48 -14.21
C THR A 482 10.11 -14.34 -14.37
N ALA A 483 9.44 -13.67 -13.42
CA ALA A 483 8.01 -13.37 -13.54
C ALA A 483 7.75 -12.45 -14.74
N SER A 484 8.66 -11.52 -14.94
CA SER A 484 8.72 -10.58 -16.04
C SER A 484 10.17 -10.16 -16.28
N GLU A 485 10.46 -9.71 -17.49
CA GLU A 485 11.72 -9.06 -17.85
C GLU A 485 11.43 -7.71 -18.47
N TYR A 486 12.29 -6.73 -18.23
CA TYR A 486 12.19 -5.46 -18.94
C TYR A 486 13.56 -4.81 -19.04
N ARG A 487 13.84 -4.25 -20.23
CA ARG A 487 15.16 -3.78 -20.66
C ARG A 487 16.32 -4.71 -20.28
N ASN A 488 16.04 -5.99 -20.11
CA ASN A 488 17.05 -7.01 -19.84
C ASN A 488 17.76 -7.29 -21.15
N ASP A 489 18.97 -6.77 -21.29
CA ASP A 489 19.79 -7.08 -22.45
C ASP A 489 20.24 -8.55 -22.36
N TYR A 490 20.81 -8.94 -21.21
CA TYR A 490 21.24 -10.31 -20.97
C TYR A 490 21.54 -10.62 -19.51
N PHE A 491 21.52 -11.91 -19.19
CA PHE A 491 22.10 -12.44 -17.96
C PHE A 491 23.55 -12.87 -18.19
N LEU A 492 24.41 -12.52 -17.23
CA LEU A 492 25.72 -13.13 -17.05
C LEU A 492 25.60 -14.16 -15.93
N LEU A 493 25.73 -15.44 -16.28
CA LEU A 493 25.87 -16.49 -15.29
C LEU A 493 27.33 -16.58 -14.87
N GLN A 494 27.60 -16.41 -13.58
CA GLN A 494 28.95 -16.37 -13.03
C GLN A 494 29.18 -17.51 -12.04
N ARG A 495 30.42 -18.01 -12.00
CA ARG A 495 30.88 -19.04 -11.07
C ARG A 495 32.12 -18.58 -10.31
N SER A 496 32.18 -18.91 -9.03
CA SER A 496 33.35 -18.74 -8.17
C SER A 496 33.65 -20.04 -7.40
N THR A 497 34.90 -20.21 -6.98
CA THR A 497 35.33 -21.30 -6.07
C THR A 497 35.79 -20.78 -4.71
N ASP A 498 35.82 -19.46 -4.53
CA ASP A 498 36.35 -18.77 -3.35
C ASP A 498 35.45 -17.61 -2.86
N LEU A 499 34.30 -17.38 -3.51
CA LEU A 499 33.34 -16.28 -3.30
C LEU A 499 33.86 -14.87 -3.62
N ASP A 500 35.15 -14.70 -3.88
CA ASP A 500 35.79 -13.42 -4.18
C ASP A 500 36.02 -13.23 -5.69
N ASN A 501 36.50 -14.28 -6.38
CA ASN A 501 36.83 -14.24 -7.79
C ASN A 501 35.72 -14.90 -8.63
N TRP A 502 35.03 -14.10 -9.45
CA TRP A 502 33.89 -14.54 -10.25
C TRP A 502 34.25 -14.64 -11.73
N LYS A 503 34.12 -15.84 -12.30
CA LYS A 503 34.27 -16.12 -13.73
C LYS A 503 32.91 -16.17 -14.40
N THR A 504 32.70 -15.37 -15.45
CA THR A 504 31.52 -15.51 -16.32
C THR A 504 31.59 -16.82 -17.10
N LEU A 505 30.56 -17.66 -16.97
CA LEU A 505 30.42 -18.91 -17.68
C LEU A 505 29.74 -18.72 -19.03
N THR A 506 28.68 -17.92 -19.06
CA THR A 506 27.92 -17.63 -20.28
C THR A 506 27.20 -16.29 -20.17
N GLN A 507 26.85 -15.76 -21.34
CA GLN A 507 25.93 -14.65 -21.51
C GLN A 507 24.69 -15.20 -22.20
N ILE A 508 23.54 -15.07 -21.56
CA ILE A 508 22.27 -15.56 -22.09
C ILE A 508 21.42 -14.34 -22.42
N PRO A 509 21.05 -14.13 -23.69
CA PRO A 509 20.20 -13.02 -24.08
C PRO A 509 18.91 -13.03 -23.25
N GLY A 510 18.55 -11.87 -22.70
CA GLY A 510 17.22 -11.63 -22.20
C GLY A 510 16.24 -11.53 -23.37
N GLN A 511 14.95 -11.48 -23.07
CA GLN A 511 13.93 -11.21 -24.09
C GLN A 511 13.73 -9.70 -24.33
N MET A 512 14.62 -8.85 -23.81
CA MET A 512 14.44 -7.40 -23.74
C MET A 512 13.27 -7.04 -22.83
N ASN A 513 12.04 -7.37 -23.24
CA ASN A 513 10.81 -7.21 -22.46
C ASN A 513 9.97 -8.50 -22.52
N SER A 514 9.47 -8.97 -21.38
CA SER A 514 8.52 -10.08 -21.27
C SER A 514 7.59 -9.90 -20.07
N GLU A 515 6.29 -10.07 -20.29
CA GLU A 515 5.26 -10.09 -19.25
C GLU A 515 4.82 -11.51 -18.88
N TYR A 516 5.40 -12.51 -19.55
CA TYR A 516 5.15 -13.91 -19.28
C TYR A 516 6.30 -14.52 -18.49
N LEU A 517 5.97 -15.54 -17.71
CA LEU A 517 6.94 -16.36 -17.02
C LEU A 517 7.92 -16.97 -18.03
N LEU A 518 9.18 -16.57 -17.94
CA LEU A 518 10.24 -17.10 -18.77
C LEU A 518 11.11 -18.04 -17.96
N TYR A 519 11.49 -19.14 -18.61
CA TYR A 519 12.32 -20.17 -18.03
C TYR A 519 13.65 -20.22 -18.78
N TYR A 520 14.71 -20.13 -18.01
CA TYR A 520 16.07 -20.25 -18.50
C TYR A 520 16.72 -21.46 -17.86
N SER A 521 17.62 -22.07 -18.62
CA SER A 521 18.45 -23.14 -18.10
C SER A 521 19.82 -23.10 -18.74
N PHE A 522 20.80 -23.56 -17.98
CA PHE A 522 22.17 -23.72 -18.40
C PHE A 522 22.79 -24.90 -17.65
N THR A 523 23.62 -25.68 -18.33
CA THR A 523 24.42 -26.73 -17.69
C THR A 523 25.89 -26.33 -17.70
N ASP A 524 26.48 -26.16 -16.52
CA ASP A 524 27.93 -26.11 -16.38
C ASP A 524 28.47 -27.52 -16.63
N ALA A 525 29.05 -27.73 -17.81
CA ALA A 525 29.58 -29.03 -18.24
C ALA A 525 30.99 -29.32 -17.69
N SER A 526 31.64 -28.33 -17.07
CA SER A 526 32.98 -28.48 -16.50
C SER A 526 33.12 -27.65 -15.20
N PRO A 527 32.28 -27.94 -14.19
CA PRO A 527 32.44 -27.40 -12.85
C PRO A 527 33.76 -27.87 -12.26
N VAL A 528 34.33 -27.06 -11.36
CA VAL A 528 35.57 -27.45 -10.67
C VAL A 528 35.22 -28.55 -9.67
N ARG A 529 36.11 -29.52 -9.44
CA ARG A 529 35.92 -30.47 -8.35
C ARG A 529 35.92 -29.70 -7.02
N GLY A 530 35.01 -30.05 -6.11
CA GLY A 530 34.74 -29.30 -4.88
C GLY A 530 33.55 -28.36 -4.98
N TRP A 531 33.55 -27.35 -4.12
CA TRP A 531 32.49 -26.33 -4.07
C TRP A 531 32.56 -25.38 -5.26
N ASN A 532 31.41 -25.16 -5.88
CA ASN A 532 31.19 -24.16 -6.91
C ASN A 532 30.04 -23.27 -6.45
N TYR A 533 30.26 -21.95 -6.48
CA TYR A 533 29.27 -20.94 -6.15
C TYR A 533 28.82 -20.24 -7.43
N TYR A 534 27.53 -20.00 -7.57
CA TYR A 534 26.92 -19.44 -8.76
C TYR A 534 26.04 -18.24 -8.38
N ARG A 535 26.02 -17.25 -9.27
CA ARG A 535 25.09 -16.11 -9.21
C ARG A 535 24.73 -15.65 -10.61
N LEU A 536 23.57 -15.01 -10.73
CA LEU A 536 23.20 -14.26 -11.92
C LEU A 536 23.57 -12.79 -11.74
N CYS A 537 24.14 -12.20 -12.79
CA CYS A 537 24.24 -10.77 -12.95
C CYS A 537 23.37 -10.40 -14.15
N GLN A 538 22.21 -9.81 -13.87
CA GLN A 538 21.39 -9.19 -14.90
C GLN A 538 22.09 -7.93 -15.38
N VAL A 539 22.09 -7.71 -16.69
CA VAL A 539 22.59 -6.49 -17.31
C VAL A 539 21.50 -5.91 -18.18
N ASP A 540 21.13 -4.67 -17.86
CA ASP A 540 20.11 -3.96 -18.60
C ASP A 540 20.69 -3.30 -19.86
N VAL A 541 19.83 -2.86 -20.78
CA VAL A 541 20.22 -2.20 -22.04
C VAL A 541 21.05 -0.92 -21.81
N ASP A 542 20.92 -0.28 -20.64
CA ASP A 542 21.75 0.87 -20.25
C ASP A 542 23.06 0.48 -19.52
N GLY A 543 23.29 -0.81 -19.30
CA GLY A 543 24.47 -1.35 -18.64
C GLY A 543 24.38 -1.45 -17.12
N THR A 544 23.24 -1.09 -16.51
CA THR A 544 22.97 -1.29 -15.08
C THR A 544 23.03 -2.77 -14.71
N ARG A 545 23.46 -3.08 -13.48
CA ARG A 545 23.73 -4.45 -13.03
C ARG A 545 23.01 -4.78 -11.73
N HIS A 546 22.27 -5.88 -11.76
CA HIS A 546 21.60 -6.44 -10.58
C HIS A 546 22.09 -7.88 -10.35
N TYR A 547 22.32 -8.25 -9.08
CA TYR A 547 22.82 -9.57 -8.72
C TYR A 547 21.76 -10.37 -7.96
N SER A 548 21.66 -11.66 -8.27
CA SER A 548 20.87 -12.61 -7.47
C SER A 548 21.57 -12.96 -6.16
N ASP A 549 20.85 -13.68 -5.30
CA ASP A 549 21.47 -14.49 -4.25
C ASP A 549 22.49 -15.49 -4.82
N ILE A 550 23.47 -15.86 -4.00
CA ILE A 550 24.48 -16.85 -4.33
C ILE A 550 23.96 -18.25 -3.96
N LYS A 551 24.07 -19.20 -4.90
CA LYS A 551 23.77 -20.62 -4.69
C LYS A 551 25.04 -21.45 -4.84
N SER A 552 25.10 -22.63 -4.24
CA SER A 552 26.27 -23.50 -4.29
C SER A 552 25.93 -24.92 -4.72
N ALA A 553 26.90 -25.58 -5.38
CA ALA A 553 26.86 -27.00 -5.70
C ALA A 553 28.25 -27.60 -5.52
N THR A 554 28.31 -28.86 -5.07
CA THR A 554 29.57 -29.61 -4.94
C THR A 554 29.68 -30.65 -6.03
N ILE A 555 30.84 -30.69 -6.70
CA ILE A 555 31.14 -31.68 -7.74
C ILE A 555 32.29 -32.57 -7.32
N GLY A 556 32.08 -33.87 -7.48
CA GLY A 556 33.01 -34.89 -7.04
C GLY A 556 32.28 -35.97 -6.25
N SER A 557 32.86 -37.17 -6.23
CA SER A 557 32.39 -38.26 -5.36
C SER A 557 32.37 -37.81 -3.90
N ASN A 558 31.36 -38.26 -3.14
CA ASN A 558 31.37 -38.17 -1.67
C ASN A 558 32.76 -38.56 -1.14
N LEU A 559 33.43 -37.62 -0.49
CA LEU A 559 34.70 -37.87 0.17
C LEU A 559 34.39 -38.66 1.44
N ASN A 560 34.51 -39.98 1.37
CA ASN A 560 34.28 -40.82 2.52
C ASN A 560 35.58 -40.91 3.32
N LEU A 561 35.53 -40.38 4.53
CA LEU A 561 36.59 -40.48 5.52
C LEU A 561 36.27 -41.64 6.47
N TYR A 562 37.13 -42.66 6.51
CA TYR A 562 36.91 -43.80 7.39
C TYR A 562 38.22 -44.42 7.90
N PRO A 563 38.21 -45.05 9.09
CA PRO A 563 37.20 -44.84 10.11
C PRO A 563 37.21 -43.38 10.56
N ASN A 564 36.03 -42.81 10.83
CA ASN A 564 35.90 -41.50 11.46
C ASN A 564 34.93 -41.65 12.64
N PRO A 565 35.40 -41.61 13.90
CA PRO A 565 36.75 -41.23 14.35
C PRO A 565 37.89 -42.20 13.96
N CYS A 566 39.11 -41.69 13.78
CA CYS A 566 40.32 -42.44 13.43
C CYS A 566 41.35 -42.47 14.58
N GLN A 567 42.13 -43.55 14.68
CA GLN A 567 43.26 -43.66 15.62
C GLN A 567 44.56 -43.22 14.96
N ASN A 568 45.19 -44.04 14.13
CA ASN A 568 46.48 -43.69 13.49
C ASN A 568 46.36 -43.44 12.00
N GLU A 569 45.35 -44.03 11.37
CA GLU A 569 45.16 -43.99 9.92
C GLU A 569 43.75 -43.48 9.61
N LEU A 570 43.66 -42.57 8.63
CA LEU A 570 42.41 -42.10 8.04
C LEU A 570 42.41 -42.43 6.55
N HIS A 571 41.40 -43.15 6.10
CA HIS A 571 41.26 -43.59 4.72
C HIS A 571 40.32 -42.66 3.98
N LEU A 572 40.74 -42.30 2.77
CA LEU A 572 39.97 -41.55 1.80
C LEU A 572 39.69 -42.47 0.63
N ASN A 573 38.43 -42.57 0.23
CA ASN A 573 37.99 -43.37 -0.92
C ASN A 573 38.45 -42.82 -2.29
N ASN A 574 39.43 -41.91 -2.32
CA ASN A 574 39.97 -41.27 -3.52
C ASN A 574 41.46 -40.92 -3.34
N ASN A 575 42.20 -40.86 -4.43
CA ASN A 575 43.56 -40.29 -4.49
C ASN A 575 43.51 -38.87 -5.06
N GLY A 576 44.30 -37.95 -4.50
CA GLY A 576 44.26 -36.53 -4.87
C GLY A 576 45.08 -35.63 -3.95
N GLU A 577 45.15 -34.34 -4.26
CA GLU A 577 45.77 -33.36 -3.37
C GLU A 577 44.89 -33.07 -2.15
N PHE A 578 45.52 -32.95 -0.98
CA PHE A 578 44.84 -32.66 0.27
C PHE A 578 45.58 -31.64 1.12
N LYS A 579 44.83 -30.95 1.98
CA LYS A 579 45.32 -30.16 3.11
C LYS A 579 44.54 -30.50 4.36
N VAL A 580 45.19 -30.47 5.51
CA VAL A 580 44.55 -30.69 6.82
C VAL A 580 44.68 -29.42 7.63
N PHE A 581 43.57 -28.96 8.20
CA PHE A 581 43.49 -27.78 9.04
C PHE A 581 43.01 -28.16 10.45
N ASP A 582 43.54 -27.50 11.47
CA ASP A 582 42.93 -27.52 12.80
C ASP A 582 41.62 -26.70 12.82
N MET A 583 40.86 -26.79 13.92
CA MET A 583 39.61 -26.02 14.07
C MET A 583 39.82 -24.50 14.20
N MET A 584 41.06 -24.04 14.30
CA MET A 584 41.44 -22.62 14.31
C MET A 584 41.85 -22.14 12.90
N GLY A 585 41.81 -23.03 11.89
CA GLY A 585 42.13 -22.73 10.49
C GLY A 585 43.63 -22.83 10.16
N SER A 586 44.49 -23.32 11.06
CA SER A 586 45.92 -23.47 10.81
C SER A 586 46.19 -24.70 9.93
N ASP A 587 46.99 -24.54 8.87
CA ASP A 587 47.44 -25.65 8.01
C ASP A 587 48.44 -26.55 8.77
N VAL A 588 48.02 -27.79 9.03
CA VAL A 588 48.78 -28.84 9.74
C VAL A 588 49.10 -30.03 8.83
N THR A 589 49.00 -29.85 7.51
CA THR A 589 49.22 -30.90 6.50
C THR A 589 50.59 -31.55 6.64
N ASN A 590 51.60 -30.80 7.06
CA ASN A 590 52.98 -31.27 7.30
C ASN A 590 53.11 -32.34 8.40
N LEU A 591 52.08 -32.52 9.24
CA LEU A 591 52.04 -33.56 10.27
C LEU A 591 51.43 -34.87 9.76
N VAL A 592 50.88 -34.89 8.55
CA VAL A 592 50.19 -36.04 7.97
C VAL A 592 51.01 -36.61 6.82
N GLU A 593 51.31 -37.90 6.87
CA GLU A 593 51.97 -38.61 5.77
C GLU A 593 50.92 -39.37 4.96
N ALA A 594 50.98 -39.30 3.63
CA ALA A 594 50.00 -39.94 2.76
C ALA A 594 50.63 -41.07 1.93
N SER A 595 49.91 -42.18 1.80
CA SER A 595 50.24 -43.26 0.87
C SER A 595 49.04 -43.60 -0.02
N SER A 596 49.27 -43.70 -1.33
CA SER A 596 48.22 -43.98 -2.32
C SER A 596 48.22 -45.45 -2.73
N HIS A 597 47.06 -46.09 -2.65
CA HIS A 597 46.83 -47.49 -3.02
C HIS A 597 45.66 -47.61 -4.00
N LYS A 598 45.95 -47.79 -5.30
CA LYS A 598 44.96 -47.89 -6.40
C LYS A 598 43.91 -46.76 -6.42
N HIS A 599 42.79 -46.91 -5.72
CA HIS A 599 41.67 -45.97 -5.66
C HIS A 599 41.42 -45.39 -4.25
N GLU A 600 42.35 -45.59 -3.32
CA GLU A 600 42.24 -45.17 -1.92
C GLU A 600 43.53 -44.50 -1.48
N MET A 601 43.42 -43.43 -0.68
CA MET A 601 44.53 -42.76 -0.02
C MET A 601 44.46 -43.01 1.49
N VAL A 602 45.57 -43.44 2.07
CA VAL A 602 45.69 -43.64 3.52
C VAL A 602 46.55 -42.52 4.08
N LEU A 603 45.97 -41.76 5.02
CA LEU A 603 46.63 -40.69 5.74
C LEU A 603 47.07 -41.19 7.12
N GLU A 604 48.37 -41.24 7.35
CA GLU A 604 48.97 -41.46 8.66
C GLU A 604 48.84 -40.18 9.49
N VAL A 605 47.91 -40.22 10.44
CA VAL A 605 47.51 -39.10 11.30
C VAL A 605 48.04 -39.26 12.74
N SER A 606 48.95 -40.21 13.01
CA SER A 606 49.47 -40.46 14.36
C SER A 606 50.21 -39.27 14.99
N LYS A 607 50.75 -38.35 14.18
CA LYS A 607 51.42 -37.13 14.68
C LYS A 607 50.43 -35.99 15.01
N LEU A 608 49.15 -36.12 14.65
CA LEU A 608 48.11 -35.19 15.08
C LEU A 608 47.70 -35.47 16.53
N SER A 609 47.54 -34.42 17.32
CA SER A 609 46.94 -34.50 18.65
C SER A 609 45.48 -34.97 18.58
N GLN A 610 44.96 -35.49 19.69
CA GLN A 610 43.53 -35.80 19.80
C GLN A 610 42.69 -34.53 19.58
N GLY A 611 41.69 -34.58 18.69
CA GLY A 611 40.89 -33.40 18.34
C GLY A 611 40.07 -33.57 17.05
N GLN A 612 39.33 -32.52 16.69
CA GLN A 612 38.66 -32.41 15.39
C GLN A 612 39.55 -31.66 14.40
N TYR A 613 39.47 -32.05 13.14
CA TYR A 613 40.23 -31.47 12.04
C TYR A 613 39.35 -31.36 10.80
N LEU A 614 39.67 -30.40 9.94
CA LEU A 614 39.10 -30.28 8.60
C LEU A 614 40.11 -30.78 7.59
N ILE A 615 39.67 -31.60 6.65
CA ILE A 615 40.46 -31.97 5.49
C ILE A 615 39.86 -31.33 4.24
N GLN A 616 40.67 -30.55 3.54
CA GLN A 616 40.40 -30.08 2.20
C GLN A 616 40.97 -31.11 1.23
N PHE A 617 40.14 -31.73 0.41
CA PHE A 617 40.57 -32.67 -0.61
C PHE A 617 39.99 -32.23 -1.96
N GLU A 618 40.86 -31.80 -2.87
CA GLU A 618 40.48 -31.26 -4.18
C GLU A 618 39.26 -30.30 -4.13
N GLY A 619 39.27 -29.37 -3.17
CA GLY A 619 38.22 -28.36 -2.98
C GLY A 619 36.99 -28.79 -2.15
N ILE A 620 36.87 -30.07 -1.79
CA ILE A 620 35.85 -30.57 -0.86
C ILE A 620 36.39 -30.44 0.58
N MET A 621 35.58 -29.88 1.49
CA MET A 621 35.92 -29.80 2.92
C MET A 621 35.12 -30.84 3.70
N GLU A 622 35.80 -31.71 4.43
CA GLU A 622 35.18 -32.69 5.32
C GLU A 622 35.80 -32.66 6.71
N ARG A 623 35.06 -33.12 7.72
CA ARG A 623 35.53 -33.13 9.12
C ARG A 623 35.85 -34.54 9.57
N PHE A 624 37.00 -34.73 10.22
CA PHE A 624 37.31 -35.97 10.93
C PHE A 624 37.75 -35.75 12.38
N THR A 625 37.62 -36.79 13.18
CA THR A 625 37.99 -36.79 14.60
C THR A 625 39.14 -37.77 14.84
N LYS A 626 40.26 -37.26 15.37
CA LYS A 626 41.40 -38.05 15.84
C LYS A 626 41.20 -38.43 17.30
N ILE A 627 41.28 -39.73 17.60
CA ILE A 627 41.25 -40.29 18.96
C ILE A 627 42.56 -41.01 19.28
N ASN A 628 42.82 -41.24 20.57
CA ASN A 628 43.98 -42.04 21.01
C ASN A 628 43.70 -43.54 20.84
N GLN A 629 44.76 -44.36 20.81
CA GLN A 629 44.66 -45.82 20.79
C GLN A 629 43.88 -46.37 21.98
#